data_AF-A0A330M4V4-F1
#
_entry.id   AF-A0A330M4V4-F1
#
_cell.length_a   1.000
_cell.length_b   1.000
_cell.length_c   1.000
_cell.angle_alpha   90.00
_cell.angle_beta   90.00
_cell.angle_gamma   90.00
#
_symmetry.space_group_name_H-M   'P 1'
#
loop_
_entity.id
_entity.type
_entity.pdbx_description
1 polymer ?
#
loop_
_entity_poly.entity_id
_entity_poly.type
_entity_poly.pdbx_seq_one_letter_code
_entity_poly.pdbx_strand_id
1 'polypeptide(L)' 'MAKILNRLNIPQENWIKLTTEFTKIFKGPVGNTQELTAYCEHLERKRRQGAANCHRWLDSA' A
#
# COMPACT_ATOMS: atom_id res chain seq x y z
N MET A 1 0.62 -9.17 -18.06
CA MET A 1 0.79 -8.17 -16.99
C MET A 1 -0.38 -7.21 -16.84
N ALA A 2 -0.83 -6.51 -17.90
CA ALA A 2 -1.97 -5.58 -17.82
C ALA A 2 -3.25 -6.15 -17.16
N LYS A 3 -3.60 -7.42 -17.43
CA LYS A 3 -4.76 -8.10 -16.82
C LYS A 3 -4.68 -8.21 -15.30
N ILE A 4 -3.50 -8.43 -14.74
CA ILE A 4 -3.31 -8.55 -13.28
C ILE A 4 -3.42 -7.17 -12.64
N LEU A 5 -2.78 -6.16 -13.25
CA LEU A 5 -2.78 -4.79 -12.74
C LEU A 5 -4.19 -4.18 -12.75
N ASN A 6 -4.97 -4.43 -13.80
CA ASN A 6 -6.37 -4.01 -13.87
C ASN A 6 -7.22 -4.67 -12.76
N ARG A 7 -7.01 -5.96 -12.47
CA ARG A 7 -7.73 -6.64 -11.37
C ARG A 7 -7.37 -6.10 -9.99
N LEU A 8 -6.13 -5.62 -9.83
CA LEU A 8 -5.65 -5.03 -8.59
C LEU A 8 -5.93 -3.53 -8.49
N ASN A 9 -6.46 -2.92 -9.56
CA ASN A 9 -6.66 -1.48 -9.67
C ASN A 9 -5.35 -0.68 -9.44
N ILE A 10 -4.21 -1.19 -9.95
CA ILE A 10 -2.89 -0.56 -9.78
C ILE A 10 -2.39 -0.02 -11.14
N PRO A 11 -2.13 1.28 -11.28
CA PRO A 11 -1.49 1.84 -12.48
C PRO A 11 -0.13 1.20 -12.76
N GLN A 12 0.21 1.02 -14.04
CA GLN A 12 1.48 0.38 -14.43
C GLN A 12 2.71 1.14 -13.91
N GLU A 13 2.66 2.48 -13.87
CA GLU A 13 3.75 3.30 -13.30
C GLU A 13 3.95 3.04 -11.80
N ASN A 14 2.85 2.90 -11.06
CA ASN A 14 2.88 2.58 -9.64
C ASN A 14 3.45 1.18 -9.44
N TRP A 15 3.05 0.21 -10.28
CA TRP A 15 3.59 -1.15 -10.24
C TRP A 15 5.11 -1.20 -10.43
N ILE A 16 5.66 -0.42 -11.36
CA ILE A 16 7.10 -0.35 -11.57
C ILE A 16 7.79 0.11 -10.28
N LYS A 17 7.32 1.21 -9.67
CA LYS A 17 7.89 1.71 -8.40
C LYS A 17 7.73 0.73 -7.24
N LEU A 18 6.56 0.11 -7.12
CA LEU A 18 6.30 -0.90 -6.10
C LEU A 18 7.28 -2.07 -6.19
N THR A 19 7.60 -2.52 -7.40
CA THR A 19 8.46 -3.70 -7.60
C THR A 19 9.95 -3.39 -7.54
N THR A 20 10.38 -2.16 -7.83
CA THR A 20 11.80 -1.77 -7.81
C THR A 20 12.22 -1.07 -6.53
N GLU A 21 11.29 -0.44 -5.82
CA GLU A 21 11.58 0.42 -4.67
C GLU A 21 10.76 0.06 -3.41
N PHE A 22 10.19 -1.15 -3.35
CA PHE A 22 9.27 -1.59 -2.29
C PHE A 22 9.72 -1.17 -0.88
N THR A 23 10.94 -1.57 -0.50
CA THR A 23 11.48 -1.33 0.85
C THR A 23 11.90 0.12 1.09
N LYS A 24 12.05 0.92 0.04
CA LYS A 24 12.27 2.37 0.15
C LYS A 24 10.94 3.08 0.44
N ILE A 25 9.89 2.68 -0.26
CA ILE A 25 8.54 3.26 -0.15
C ILE A 25 7.87 2.84 1.16
N PHE A 26 7.95 1.56 1.51
CA PHE A 26 7.30 1.03 2.71
C PHE A 26 8.32 0.67 3.77
N LYS A 27 8.21 1.36 4.92
CA LYS A 27 9.00 1.11 6.14
C LYS A 27 8.20 0.41 7.23
N GLY A 28 6.99 -0.02 6.90
CA GLY A 28 6.03 -0.57 7.82
C GLY A 28 4.97 -1.38 7.09
N PRO A 29 3.87 -1.72 7.79
CA PRO A 29 2.78 -2.52 7.25
C PRO A 29 2.20 -1.88 5.97
N VAL A 30 1.80 -2.74 5.04
CA VAL A 30 1.31 -2.36 3.71
C VAL A 30 -0.03 -3.05 3.50
N GLY A 31 -1.05 -2.30 3.10
CA GLY A 31 -2.38 -2.85 2.87
C GLY A 31 -3.43 -1.77 2.63
N ASN A 32 -4.68 -2.18 2.50
CA ASN A 32 -5.79 -1.22 2.43
C ASN A 32 -5.97 -0.50 3.79
N THR A 33 -6.67 0.64 3.75
CA THR A 33 -6.82 1.51 4.92
C THR A 33 -7.57 0.84 6.08
N GLN A 34 -8.56 -0.03 5.81
CA GLN A 34 -9.30 -0.75 6.86
C GLN A 34 -8.40 -1.74 7.59
N GLU A 35 -7.67 -2.58 6.86
CA GLU A 35 -6.76 -3.58 7.44
C GLU A 35 -5.61 -2.92 8.20
N LEU A 36 -5.06 -1.81 7.70
CA LEU A 36 -4.05 -1.05 8.43
C LEU A 36 -4.58 -0.44 9.73
N THR A 37 -5.87 -0.10 9.75
CA THR A 37 -6.53 0.44 10.94
C THR A 37 -6.71 -0.66 11.98
N ALA A 38 -7.28 -1.81 11.57
CA ALA A 38 -7.41 -2.98 12.43
C ALA A 38 -6.05 -3.45 12.98
N TYR A 39 -5.01 -3.49 12.13
CA TYR A 39 -3.65 -3.81 12.54
C TYR A 39 -3.10 -2.84 13.60
N CYS A 40 -3.32 -1.53 13.42
CA CYS A 40 -2.83 -0.54 14.38
C CYS A 40 -3.60 -0.59 15.70
N GLU A 41 -4.91 -0.82 15.66
CA GLU A 41 -5.75 -1.01 16.84
C GLU A 41 -5.32 -2.25 17.63
N HIS A 42 -5.12 -3.39 16.95
CA HIS A 42 -4.66 -4.63 17.58
C HIS A 42 -3.30 -4.49 18.28
N LEU A 43 -2.41 -3.65 17.75
CA LEU A 43 -1.08 -3.40 18.34
C LEU A 43 -1.04 -2.18 19.27
N GLU A 44 -2.19 -1.60 19.62
CA GLU A 44 -2.31 -0.41 20.45
C GLU A 44 -1.48 0.79 19.94
N ARG A 45 -1.30 0.87 18.62
CA ARG A 45 -0.51 1.92 17.95
C ARG A 45 -1.42 3.07 17.50
N LYS A 46 -1.20 4.25 18.06
CA LYS A 46 -1.94 5.47 17.68
C LYS A 46 -1.70 5.94 16.23
N ARG A 47 -0.55 5.61 15.61
CA ARG A 47 -0.19 6.11 14.27
C ARG A 47 -0.13 4.98 13.23
N ARG A 48 -0.91 5.12 12.17
CA ARG A 48 -0.90 4.27 10.97
C ARG A 48 0.29 4.61 10.06
N GLN A 49 1.48 4.17 10.46
CA GLN A 49 2.70 4.36 9.69
C GLN A 49 2.53 3.80 8.28
N GLY A 50 2.90 4.57 7.25
CA GLY A 50 2.83 4.10 5.87
C GLY A 50 1.45 4.17 5.22
N ALA A 51 0.38 4.58 5.91
CA ALA A 51 -0.97 4.67 5.33
C ALA A 51 -1.03 5.61 4.12
N ALA A 52 -0.36 6.76 4.19
CA ALA A 52 -0.28 7.70 3.07
C ALA A 52 0.40 7.07 1.82
N ASN A 53 1.44 6.27 2.02
CA ASN A 53 2.10 5.56 0.93
C ASN A 53 1.21 4.42 0.41
N CYS A 54 0.46 3.73 1.27
CA CYS A 54 -0.47 2.70 0.83
C CYS A 54 -1.57 3.29 -0.07
N HIS A 55 -2.19 4.39 0.36
CA HIS A 55 -3.19 5.08 -0.45
C HIS A 55 -2.61 5.57 -1.79
N ARG A 56 -1.43 6.20 -1.77
CA ARG A 56 -0.77 6.74 -2.97
C ARG A 56 -0.31 5.68 -3.99
N TRP A 57 0.04 4.47 -3.54
CA TRP A 57 0.66 3.48 -4.44
C TRP A 57 -0.23 2.26 -4.72
N LEU A 58 -1.23 2.00 -3.87
CA LEU A 58 -2.12 0.82 -3.98
C LEU A 58 -3.57 1.18 -4.28
N ASP A 59 -4.02 2.40 -3.96
CA ASP A 59 -5.44 2.81 -3.97
C ASP A 59 -5.72 3.90 -5.02
N SER A 60 -4.77 4.12 -5.94
CA SER A 60 -4.77 5.28 -6.85
C SER A 60 -5.41 5.02 -8.21
N ALA A 61 -6.59 4.41 -8.23
CA ALA A 61 -7.41 4.36 -9.44
C ALA A 61 -8.89 4.53 -9.09
#